data_AF-A0A2D4LUN6-F1
#
_entry.id   AF-A0A2D4LUN6-F1
#
_cell.length_a   1.000
_cell.length_b   1.000
_cell.length_c   1.000
_cell.angle_alpha   90.00
_cell.angle_beta   90.00
_cell.angle_gamma   90.00
#
_symmetry.space_group_name_H-M   'P 1'
#
loop_
_entity.id
_entity.type
_entity.pdbx_description
1 polymer ?
#
loop_
_entity_poly.entity_id
_entity_poly.type
_entity_poly.pdbx_seq_one_letter_code
_entity_poly.pdbx_strand_id
1 'polypeptide(L)'
;SMSSHSDGFFAVHLKEGSGAAGKGDFLFSSDHLIEMATKLYRTMLSQTKQKLSIDISDEFLVQFRQDKVCVKFVRSIQKNGSIPICKRKNNRLLEVAVP
;
A
#
# COMPACT_ATOMS: atom_id res chain seq x y z
N SER A 1 -1.23 2.40 -4.09
CA SER A 1 0.01 1.85 -4.68
C SER A 1 0.29 0.45 -4.15
N MET A 2 1.19 -0.29 -4.78
CA MET A 2 1.68 -1.60 -4.33
C MET A 2 3.15 -1.74 -4.72
N SER A 3 3.90 -2.62 -4.06
CA SER A 3 5.31 -2.86 -4.42
C SER A 3 5.41 -3.72 -5.68
N SER A 4 6.61 -3.83 -6.24
CA SER A 4 6.92 -4.77 -7.33
C SER A 4 7.19 -6.20 -6.84
N HIS A 5 7.12 -6.43 -5.52
CA HIS A 5 7.43 -7.69 -4.87
C HIS A 5 6.17 -8.52 -4.57
N SER A 6 6.35 -9.83 -4.41
CA SER A 6 5.28 -10.75 -3.98
C SER A 6 5.07 -10.70 -2.46
N ASP A 7 4.87 -9.50 -1.90
CA ASP A 7 4.82 -9.25 -0.44
C ASP A 7 3.41 -9.06 0.13
N GLY A 8 2.41 -8.92 -0.73
CA GLY A 8 1.02 -8.74 -0.32
C GLY A 8 0.68 -7.35 0.25
N PHE A 9 1.59 -6.37 0.19
CA PHE A 9 1.36 -5.02 0.68
C PHE A 9 0.77 -4.09 -0.39
N PHE A 10 -0.27 -3.35 -0.01
CA PHE A 10 -0.84 -2.32 -0.86
C PHE A 10 -1.43 -1.17 -0.04
N ALA A 11 -1.28 0.03 -0.58
CA ALA A 11 -1.88 1.24 -0.06
C ALA A 11 -3.13 1.64 -0.87
N VAL A 12 -4.20 1.97 -0.16
CA VAL A 12 -5.42 2.57 -0.71
C VAL A 12 -5.40 4.06 -0.41
N HIS A 13 -5.25 4.86 -1.48
CA HIS A 13 -5.26 6.32 -1.37
C HIS A 13 -6.68 6.86 -1.46
N LEU A 14 -7.06 7.66 -0.47
CA LEU A 14 -8.37 8.30 -0.48
C LEU A 14 -8.31 9.57 -1.32
N LYS A 15 -9.36 9.80 -2.11
CA LYS A 15 -9.49 11.06 -2.84
C LYS A 15 -9.65 12.22 -1.85
N GLU A 16 -8.81 13.24 -2.01
CA GLU A 16 -8.91 14.48 -1.25
C GLU A 16 -10.32 15.10 -1.40
N GLY A 17 -10.84 15.66 -0.31
CA GLY A 17 -12.19 16.21 -0.25
C GLY A 17 -13.32 15.18 -0.14
N SER A 18 -13.03 13.88 -0.14
CA SER A 18 -14.05 12.86 0.21
C SER A 18 -14.36 12.88 1.71
N GLY A 19 -15.57 12.47 2.11
CA GLY A 19 -15.97 12.42 3.52
C GLY A 19 -15.10 11.51 4.40
N ALA A 20 -14.37 10.57 3.79
CA ALA A 20 -13.43 9.69 4.48
C ALA A 20 -11.99 10.23 4.49
N ALA A 21 -11.65 11.26 3.70
CA ALA A 21 -10.29 11.77 3.53
C ALA A 21 -9.66 12.20 4.87
N GLY A 22 -10.46 12.69 5.82
CA GLY A 22 -10.01 13.06 7.17
C GLY A 22 -9.51 11.90 8.04
N LYS A 23 -9.58 10.65 7.57
CA LYS A 23 -8.96 9.47 8.20
C LYS A 23 -7.54 9.21 7.70
N GLY A 24 -7.19 9.72 6.53
CA GLY A 24 -5.98 9.35 5.81
C GLY A 24 -6.13 8.07 4.98
N ASP A 25 -5.08 7.77 4.24
CA ASP A 25 -4.87 6.56 3.46
C ASP A 25 -4.73 5.32 4.36
N PHE A 26 -4.89 4.14 3.75
CA PHE A 26 -4.75 2.86 4.42
C PHE A 26 -3.62 2.04 3.80
N LEU A 27 -2.85 1.35 4.65
CA LEU A 27 -1.87 0.34 4.24
C LEU A 27 -2.35 -1.03 4.72
N PHE A 28 -2.47 -1.98 3.80
CA PHE A 28 -2.91 -3.34 4.06
C PHE A 28 -1.83 -4.35 3.70
N SER A 29 -1.91 -5.53 4.32
CA SER A 29 -1.15 -6.73 3.96
C SER A 29 -2.13 -7.88 3.79
N SER A 30 -2.02 -8.62 2.69
CA SER A 30 -2.88 -9.76 2.36
C SER A 30 -2.22 -10.69 1.35
N ASP A 31 -2.32 -11.99 1.57
CA ASP A 31 -1.88 -13.03 0.61
C ASP A 31 -2.75 -13.05 -0.66
N HIS A 32 -3.88 -12.34 -0.64
CA HIS A 32 -4.82 -12.24 -1.75
C HIS A 32 -4.81 -10.86 -2.43
N LEU A 33 -3.69 -10.12 -2.35
CA LEU A 33 -3.58 -8.76 -2.91
C LEU A 33 -4.11 -8.68 -4.36
N ILE A 34 -3.67 -9.59 -5.24
CA ILE A 34 -4.07 -9.57 -6.65
C ILE A 34 -5.58 -9.74 -6.81
N GLU A 35 -6.19 -10.63 -6.04
CA GLU A 35 -7.64 -10.82 -6.03
C GLU A 35 -8.37 -9.58 -5.51
N MET A 36 -7.89 -8.99 -4.40
CA MET A 36 -8.49 -7.80 -3.82
C MET A 36 -8.37 -6.59 -4.76
N ALA A 37 -7.20 -6.35 -5.33
CA ALA A 37 -6.94 -5.24 -6.25
C ALA A 37 -7.80 -5.35 -7.51
N THR A 38 -7.92 -6.54 -8.09
CA THR A 38 -8.77 -6.77 -9.27
C THR A 38 -10.25 -6.62 -8.95
N LYS A 39 -10.74 -7.16 -7.84
CA LYS A 39 -12.13 -6.96 -7.38
C LYS A 39 -12.44 -5.49 -7.13
N LEU A 40 -11.55 -4.76 -6.46
CA LEU A 40 -11.69 -3.32 -6.23
C LEU A 40 -11.71 -2.54 -7.55
N TYR A 41 -10.79 -2.82 -8.47
CA TYR A 41 -10.73 -2.18 -9.78
C TYR A 41 -12.03 -2.40 -10.58
N ARG A 42 -12.52 -3.63 -10.63
CA ARG A 42 -13.78 -3.99 -11.32
C ARG A 42 -14.97 -3.28 -10.68
N THR A 43 -15.06 -3.29 -9.36
CA THR A 43 -16.15 -2.64 -8.62
C THR A 43 -16.15 -1.14 -8.90
N MET A 44 -15.00 -0.48 -8.75
CA MET A 44 -14.86 0.96 -9.03
C MET A 44 -15.24 1.30 -10.47
N LEU A 45 -14.75 0.54 -11.45
CA LEU A 45 -15.11 0.80 -12.85
C LEU A 45 -16.61 0.59 -13.09
N SER A 46 -17.21 -0.44 -12.50
CA SER A 46 -18.64 -0.72 -12.71
C SER A 46 -19.55 0.35 -12.11
N GLN A 47 -19.24 0.81 -10.89
CA GLN A 47 -20.06 1.74 -10.11
C GLN A 47 -19.81 3.20 -10.49
N THR A 48 -18.56 3.59 -10.72
CA THR A 48 -18.18 5.01 -10.94
C THR A 48 -17.86 5.33 -12.40
N LYS A 49 -17.74 4.31 -13.26
CA LYS A 49 -17.24 4.42 -14.65
C LYS A 49 -15.82 4.98 -14.76
N GLN A 50 -15.09 5.04 -13.65
CA GLN A 50 -13.70 5.49 -13.60
C GLN A 50 -12.77 4.30 -13.35
N LYS A 51 -11.63 4.28 -14.04
CA LYS A 51 -10.58 3.30 -13.80
C LYS A 51 -9.87 3.67 -12.50
N LEU A 52 -9.69 2.70 -11.61
CA LEU A 52 -8.87 2.88 -10.42
C LEU A 52 -7.40 3.04 -10.85
N SER A 53 -6.73 4.08 -10.35
CA SER A 53 -5.29 4.24 -10.57
C SER A 53 -4.53 3.18 -9.78
N ILE A 54 -3.68 2.42 -10.47
CA ILE A 54 -2.79 1.43 -9.87
C ILE A 54 -1.37 1.90 -10.14
N ASP A 55 -0.64 2.13 -9.06
CA ASP A 55 0.75 2.57 -9.07
C ASP A 55 1.60 1.48 -8.42
N ILE A 56 2.63 1.04 -9.15
CA ILE A 56 3.55 -0.02 -8.72
C ILE A 56 4.91 0.62 -8.52
N SER A 57 5.37 0.68 -7.28
CA SER A 57 6.63 1.29 -6.90
C SER A 57 7.11 0.68 -5.58
N ASP A 58 8.41 0.44 -5.46
CA ASP A 58 9.03 0.00 -4.22
C ASP A 58 9.22 1.16 -3.22
N GLU A 59 8.81 2.37 -3.59
CA GLU A 59 8.78 3.52 -2.70
C GLU A 59 7.56 4.40 -3.00
N PHE A 60 6.69 4.61 -2.02
CA PHE A 60 5.53 5.50 -2.16
C PHE A 60 5.15 6.17 -0.85
N LEU A 61 4.46 7.32 -0.97
CA LEU A 61 3.99 8.10 0.18
C LEU A 61 2.57 7.67 0.55
N VAL A 62 2.34 7.48 1.85
CA VAL A 62 1.03 7.19 2.43
C VAL A 62 0.67 8.35 3.36
N GLN A 63 -0.47 9.00 3.11
CA GLN A 63 -0.97 10.08 3.94
C GLN A 63 -1.75 9.51 5.12
N PHE A 64 -1.12 9.35 6.28
CA PHE A 64 -1.88 9.11 7.51
C PHE A 64 -2.50 10.41 8.01
N ARG A 65 -3.40 10.30 9.00
CA ARG A 65 -4.20 11.44 9.47
C ARG A 65 -3.42 12.71 9.79
N GLN A 66 -2.22 12.59 10.36
CA GLN A 66 -1.36 13.71 10.76
C GLN A 66 -0.07 13.81 9.93
N ASP A 67 0.46 12.68 9.48
CA ASP A 67 1.78 12.59 8.87
C ASP A 67 1.72 11.91 7.50
N LYS A 68 2.55 12.41 6.59
CA LYS A 68 2.88 11.70 5.35
C LYS A 68 4.11 10.85 5.60
N VAL A 69 3.96 9.54 5.43
CA VAL A 69 5.01 8.55 5.69
C VAL A 69 5.43 7.92 4.36
N CYS A 70 6.73 7.90 4.11
CA CYS A 70 7.32 7.11 3.02
C CYS A 70 7.36 5.65 3.42
N VAL A 71 6.79 4.79 2.57
CA VAL A 71 6.88 3.34 2.68
C VAL A 71 7.89 2.89 1.62
N LYS A 72 8.97 2.25 2.06
CA LYS A 72 10.07 1.80 1.20
C LYS A 72 10.27 0.30 1.36
N PHE A 73 10.21 -0.42 0.26
CA PHE A 73 10.44 -1.86 0.19
C PHE A 73 11.90 -2.14 -0.12
N VAL A 74 12.50 -3.05 0.64
CA VAL A 74 13.90 -3.44 0.49
C VAL A 74 14.01 -4.96 0.53
N ARG A 75 14.76 -5.55 -0.41
CA ARG A 75 15.05 -6.99 -0.35
C ARG A 75 15.95 -7.28 0.84
N SER A 76 15.55 -8.24 1.66
CA SER A 76 16.33 -8.72 2.79
C SER A 76 17.00 -10.04 2.47
N ILE A 77 18.27 -10.16 2.86
CA ILE A 77 19.05 -11.41 2.73
C ILE A 77 18.72 -12.39 3.90
N GLN A 78 17.93 -11.96 4.87
CA GLN A 78 17.67 -12.75 6.08
C GLN A 78 16.65 -13.87 5.85
N LYS A 79 17.08 -15.11 6.14
CA LYS A 79 16.35 -16.38 5.97
C LYS A 79 15.17 -16.61 6.94
N ASN A 80 14.65 -15.58 7.59
CA ASN A 80 13.66 -15.75 8.67
C ASN A 80 12.22 -15.54 8.16
N GLY A 81 11.77 -16.51 7.36
CA GLY A 81 10.35 -16.68 7.01
C GLY A 81 9.88 -15.91 5.77
N SER A 82 8.76 -16.37 5.20
CA SER A 82 8.11 -15.80 4.00
C SER A 82 7.37 -14.48 4.24
N ILE A 83 7.46 -13.91 5.46
CA ILE A 83 6.60 -12.80 5.89
C ILE A 83 7.41 -11.50 5.85
N PRO A 84 6.93 -10.45 5.17
CA PRO A 84 7.60 -9.16 5.17
C PRO A 84 7.66 -8.54 6.57
N ILE A 85 8.79 -7.91 6.90
CA ILE A 85 9.01 -7.28 8.21
C ILE A 85 8.90 -5.77 8.07
N CYS A 86 7.94 -5.17 8.80
CA CYS A 86 7.76 -3.72 8.84
C CYS A 86 8.59 -3.10 9.99
N LYS A 87 9.51 -2.19 9.66
CA LYS A 87 10.32 -1.45 10.64
C LYS A 87 10.19 0.06 10.43
N ARG A 88 9.64 0.75 11.43
CA ARG A 88 9.67 2.22 11.47
C ARG A 88 11.09 2.69 11.71
N LYS A 89 11.68 3.41 10.75
CA LYS A 89 13.04 3.97 10.86
C LYS A 89 13.05 5.35 11.53
N ASN A 90 12.03 6.15 11.24
CA ASN A 90 11.76 7.42 11.90
C ASN A 90 10.28 7.79 11.74
N ASN A 91 9.89 9.02 12.09
CA ASN A 91 8.48 9.41 12.03
C ASN A 91 7.89 9.44 10.62
N ARG A 92 8.72 9.52 9.58
CA ARG A 92 8.34 9.67 8.18
C ARG A 92 8.80 8.52 7.28
N LEU A 93 9.40 7.46 7.82
CA LEU A 93 9.89 6.33 7.04
C LEU A 93 9.51 5.00 7.69
N LEU A 94 8.74 4.21 6.95
CA LEU A 94 8.47 2.80 7.19
C LEU A 94 9.24 1.97 6.16
N GLU A 95 10.19 1.18 6.63
CA GLU A 95 10.90 0.23 5.77
C GLU A 95 10.22 -1.13 5.85
N VAL A 96 9.94 -1.73 4.71
CA VAL A 96 9.37 -3.08 4.60
C VAL A 96 10.43 -3.98 4.00
N ALA A 97 10.98 -4.86 4.82
CA ALA A 97 11.93 -5.86 4.39
C ALA A 97 11.17 -7.04 3.79
N VAL A 98 11.34 -7.27 2.48
CA VAL A 98 10.70 -8.37 1.74
C VAL A 98 11.70 -9.52 1.50
N PRO A 99 11.24 -10.79 1.47
CA PRO A 99 12.10 -11.95 1.21
C PRO A 99 12.76 -11.95 -0.18
#